data_AF-A0A7V7FNU0-F1
#
_entry.id   AF-A0A7V7FNU0-F1
#
_cell.length_a   1.000
_cell.length_b   1.000
_cell.length_c   1.000
_cell.angle_alpha   90.00
_cell.angle_beta   90.00
_cell.angle_gamma   90.00
#
_symmetry.space_group_name_H-M   'P 1'
#
loop_
_entity.id
_entity.type
_entity.pdbx_description
1 polymer ?
#
loop_
_entity_poly.entity_id
_entity_poly.type
_entity_poly.pdbx_seq_one_letter_code
_entity_poly.pdbx_strand_id
1 'polypeptide(L)'
;MIDDGSYDALDKVASDIIKDGLAKYLIDADLSRLALNLIGRLAASDPDAAARWYGDIQTLAAKHPKEPALREQQAKAAFSLIYHLAAADPIAAARRYSDIQTLADNHPKEPALRELQAVATTTLIGRLAASDPVAAARLYGDIQTLAANHPNEEVPRQQQAKAAFNLVGRLAASDPDAAARWYGDIQTLAANHPKEEEARELQAMAATNLIGHLAAPDPDAAASWYGDIQTLAANHPKEKTLRESQAKAAFNLIGRLATSDPDAAARWYGDIKTLAAKYPKEAALRDPQSRAAANLIGRLASSDPDAAARWYGDIKTLAAKHPKEVALRERQAEAAFNLIADFAAADPDAAVRWYGDIKTLAAKYPKEEARREQQAKAALNLIGRLEASDPDADARWYGDIKTLAAKYPKEETLSELQTMAATNLLVAYAESADKAGVKQMEADIRRIAEENPGIPICQEAAGQLAVIPEWEEET
;
A
#
# COMPACT_ATOMS: atom_id res chain seq x y z
N MET A 1 -26.35 8.53 1.56
CA MET A 1 -26.95 9.88 1.68
C MET A 1 -25.79 10.84 1.82
N ILE A 2 -25.39 11.45 0.71
CA ILE A 2 -24.33 12.46 0.65
C ILE A 2 -25.05 13.80 0.71
N ASP A 3 -24.57 14.62 1.64
CA ASP A 3 -25.04 15.93 2.07
C ASP A 3 -25.61 16.84 0.96
N ASP A 4 -26.90 17.07 1.06
CA ASP A 4 -27.80 17.94 0.30
C ASP A 4 -27.50 19.43 0.50
N GLY A 5 -26.72 19.82 1.52
CA GLY A 5 -26.37 21.22 1.79
C GLY A 5 -25.39 21.86 0.81
N SER A 6 -24.63 21.08 0.02
CA SER A 6 -23.60 21.64 -0.87
C SER A 6 -24.12 22.14 -2.23
N TYR A 7 -25.31 21.71 -2.64
CA TYR A 7 -25.95 22.17 -3.89
C TYR A 7 -26.59 23.56 -3.69
N ASP A 8 -27.33 23.75 -2.60
CA ASP A 8 -27.95 25.05 -2.26
C ASP A 8 -26.93 26.18 -2.12
N ALA A 9 -25.76 25.89 -1.56
CA ALA A 9 -24.70 26.88 -1.39
C ALA A 9 -24.12 27.36 -2.73
N LEU A 10 -24.04 26.51 -3.75
CA LEU A 10 -23.44 26.84 -5.04
C LEU A 10 -24.43 27.45 -6.02
N ASP A 11 -25.68 27.00 -6.03
CA ASP A 11 -26.74 27.66 -6.78
C ASP A 11 -26.95 29.09 -6.26
N LYS A 12 -26.81 29.26 -4.93
CA LYS A 12 -26.76 30.60 -4.33
C LYS A 12 -25.55 31.40 -4.80
N VAL A 13 -24.34 30.83 -4.83
CA VAL A 13 -23.14 31.52 -5.36
C VAL A 13 -23.33 31.92 -6.83
N ALA A 14 -23.87 31.03 -7.67
CA ALA A 14 -24.16 31.34 -9.06
C ALA A 14 -25.19 32.48 -9.19
N SER A 15 -26.26 32.45 -8.38
CA SER A 15 -27.27 33.51 -8.33
C SER A 15 -26.69 34.85 -7.86
N ASP A 16 -25.85 34.83 -6.82
CA ASP A 16 -25.27 36.02 -6.24
C ASP A 16 -24.21 36.64 -7.17
N ILE A 17 -23.47 35.83 -7.93
CA ILE A 17 -22.56 36.33 -8.98
C ILE A 17 -23.32 37.03 -10.11
N ILE A 18 -24.47 36.49 -10.53
CA ILE A 18 -25.32 37.13 -11.54
C ILE A 18 -25.83 38.49 -11.05
N LYS A 19 -26.18 38.60 -9.76
CA LYS A 19 -26.71 39.83 -9.16
C LYS A 19 -25.64 40.89 -8.88
N ASP A 20 -24.52 40.47 -8.29
CA ASP A 20 -23.49 41.37 -7.78
C ASP A 20 -22.37 41.65 -8.78
N GLY A 21 -22.29 40.87 -9.85
CA GLY A 21 -21.27 40.95 -10.89
C GLY A 21 -20.02 40.12 -10.58
N LEU A 22 -19.53 39.42 -11.61
CA LEU A 22 -18.38 38.52 -11.55
C LEU A 22 -17.09 39.17 -11.02
N ALA A 23 -16.87 40.46 -11.29
CA ALA A 23 -15.68 41.19 -10.85
C ALA A 23 -15.52 41.23 -9.32
N LYS A 24 -16.63 41.42 -8.60
CA LYS A 24 -16.65 41.41 -7.13
C LYS A 24 -16.15 40.07 -6.58
N TYR A 25 -16.53 38.98 -7.23
CA TYR A 25 -16.19 37.63 -6.79
C TYR A 25 -14.78 37.21 -7.17
N LEU A 26 -14.18 37.76 -8.23
CA LEU A 26 -12.83 37.39 -8.63
C LEU A 26 -11.73 38.20 -7.94
N ILE A 27 -12.06 39.39 -7.46
CA ILE A 27 -11.11 40.28 -6.76
C ILE A 27 -11.04 39.94 -5.26
N ASP A 28 -12.13 39.48 -4.67
CA ASP A 28 -12.17 38.98 -3.29
C ASP A 28 -11.66 37.53 -3.22
N ALA A 29 -10.69 37.27 -2.35
CA ALA A 29 -10.01 35.97 -2.29
C ALA A 29 -10.96 34.83 -1.88
N ASP A 30 -11.87 35.06 -0.93
CA ASP A 30 -12.80 34.04 -0.43
C ASP A 30 -13.88 33.74 -1.46
N LEU A 31 -14.38 34.77 -2.13
CA LEU A 31 -15.36 34.63 -3.21
C LEU A 31 -14.76 34.01 -4.48
N SER A 32 -13.48 34.28 -4.77
CA SER A 32 -12.81 33.75 -5.96
C SER A 32 -12.68 32.24 -5.90
N ARG A 33 -12.43 31.71 -4.69
CA ARG A 33 -12.37 30.27 -4.46
C ARG A 33 -13.73 29.60 -4.72
N LEU A 34 -14.83 30.24 -4.33
CA LEU A 34 -16.18 29.75 -4.59
C LEU A 34 -16.49 29.75 -6.10
N ALA A 35 -16.12 30.81 -6.82
CA ALA A 35 -16.30 30.89 -8.27
C ALA A 35 -15.47 29.84 -9.03
N LEU A 36 -14.22 29.60 -8.62
CA LEU A 36 -13.35 28.58 -9.21
C LEU A 36 -13.84 27.15 -8.93
N ASN A 37 -14.32 26.88 -7.71
CA ASN A 37 -14.93 25.59 -7.37
C ASN A 37 -16.20 25.31 -8.18
N LEU A 38 -17.01 26.35 -8.44
CA LEU A 38 -18.19 26.23 -9.29
C LEU A 38 -17.79 25.83 -10.72
N ILE A 39 -16.78 26.48 -11.32
CA ILE A 39 -16.26 26.09 -12.64
C ILE A 39 -15.80 24.63 -12.66
N GLY A 40 -15.09 24.19 -11.62
CA GLY A 40 -14.63 22.79 -11.55
C GLY A 40 -15.77 21.78 -11.49
N ARG A 41 -16.82 22.05 -10.71
CA ARG A 41 -18.02 21.20 -10.66
C ARG A 41 -18.77 21.22 -11.98
N LEU A 42 -18.97 22.41 -12.57
CA LEU A 42 -19.61 22.53 -13.88
C LEU A 42 -18.82 21.77 -14.95
N ALA A 43 -17.49 21.78 -14.94
CA ALA A 43 -16.71 21.05 -15.92
C ALA A 43 -17.00 19.54 -15.94
N ALA A 44 -17.46 18.97 -14.82
CA ALA A 44 -17.86 17.58 -14.73
C ALA A 44 -19.34 17.33 -15.08
N SER A 45 -20.24 18.27 -14.79
CA SER A 45 -21.70 18.09 -14.95
C SER A 45 -22.31 18.79 -16.16
N ASP A 46 -21.77 19.95 -16.54
CA ASP A 46 -22.17 20.80 -17.66
C ASP A 46 -20.95 21.55 -18.23
N PRO A 47 -20.16 20.88 -19.10
CA PRO A 47 -18.95 21.46 -19.68
C PRO A 47 -19.20 22.75 -20.49
N ASP A 48 -20.39 22.90 -21.08
CA ASP A 48 -20.76 24.10 -21.82
C ASP A 48 -20.98 25.29 -20.89
N ALA A 49 -21.64 25.08 -19.74
CA ALA A 49 -21.74 26.10 -18.71
C ALA A 49 -20.36 26.49 -18.17
N ALA A 50 -19.49 25.51 -17.91
CA ALA A 50 -18.12 25.76 -17.45
C ALA A 50 -17.32 26.59 -18.47
N ALA A 51 -17.46 26.30 -19.77
CA ALA A 51 -16.82 27.05 -20.85
C ALA A 51 -17.35 28.48 -20.96
N ARG A 52 -18.67 28.70 -20.80
CA ARG A 52 -19.26 30.05 -20.78
C ARG A 52 -18.73 30.88 -19.61
N TRP A 53 -18.75 30.31 -18.41
CA TRP A 53 -18.20 30.93 -17.21
C TRP A 53 -16.73 31.33 -17.38
N TYR A 54 -15.92 30.44 -17.95
CA TYR A 54 -14.53 30.76 -18.28
C TYR A 54 -14.43 31.92 -19.29
N GLY A 55 -15.27 31.94 -20.33
CA GLY A 55 -15.34 33.04 -21.29
C GLY A 55 -15.71 34.39 -20.65
N ASP A 56 -16.58 34.39 -19.64
CA ASP A 56 -16.92 35.60 -18.88
C ASP A 56 -15.72 36.12 -18.08
N ILE A 57 -14.94 35.21 -17.47
CA ILE A 57 -13.68 35.55 -16.78
C ILE A 57 -12.67 36.15 -17.77
N GLN A 58 -12.49 35.53 -18.95
CA GLN A 58 -11.60 36.05 -19.99
C GLN A 58 -12.03 37.46 -20.44
N THR A 59 -13.32 37.65 -20.67
CA THR A 59 -13.90 38.95 -21.08
C THR A 59 -13.66 40.01 -20.01
N LEU A 60 -13.82 39.66 -18.73
CA LEU A 60 -13.55 40.57 -17.63
C LEU A 60 -12.06 40.94 -17.56
N ALA A 61 -11.16 39.95 -17.59
CA ALA A 61 -9.72 40.19 -17.56
C ALA A 61 -9.27 41.09 -18.73
N ALA A 62 -9.81 40.87 -19.93
CA ALA A 62 -9.53 41.70 -21.11
C ALA A 62 -10.02 43.16 -20.98
N LYS A 63 -11.14 43.39 -20.29
CA LYS A 63 -11.64 44.75 -19.98
C LYS A 63 -10.80 45.47 -18.93
N HIS A 64 -10.02 44.72 -18.13
CA HIS A 64 -9.20 45.25 -17.05
C HIS A 64 -7.71 44.84 -17.23
N PRO A 65 -7.05 45.24 -18.34
CA PRO A 65 -5.71 44.74 -18.69
C PRO A 65 -4.60 45.20 -17.75
N LYS A 66 -4.89 46.13 -16.82
CA LYS A 66 -3.93 46.59 -15.81
C LYS A 66 -4.03 45.83 -14.49
N GLU A 67 -4.91 44.84 -14.37
CA GLU A 67 -5.16 44.08 -13.13
C GLU A 67 -4.52 42.68 -13.20
N PRO A 68 -3.32 42.46 -12.63
CA PRO A 68 -2.68 41.14 -12.60
C PRO A 68 -3.53 40.08 -11.89
N ALA A 69 -4.24 40.48 -10.83
CA ALA A 69 -5.10 39.59 -10.08
C ALA A 69 -6.18 38.94 -10.98
N LEU A 70 -6.79 39.68 -11.91
CA LEU A 70 -7.79 39.13 -12.81
C LEU A 70 -7.20 38.14 -13.83
N ARG A 71 -5.97 38.38 -14.30
CA ARG A 71 -5.24 37.42 -15.16
C ARG A 71 -4.88 36.15 -14.40
N GLU A 72 -4.44 36.29 -13.16
CA GLU A 72 -4.16 35.14 -12.30
C GLU A 72 -5.43 34.30 -12.08
N GLN A 73 -6.59 34.94 -11.84
CA GLN A 73 -7.87 34.23 -11.74
C GLN A 73 -8.28 33.57 -13.05
N GLN A 74 -8.04 34.21 -14.20
CA GLN A 74 -8.25 33.60 -15.51
C GLN A 74 -7.40 32.34 -15.67
N ALA A 75 -6.11 32.39 -15.31
CA ALA A 75 -5.22 31.23 -15.38
C ALA A 75 -5.65 30.11 -14.40
N LYS A 76 -6.10 30.45 -13.18
CA LYS A 76 -6.65 29.48 -12.21
C LYS A 76 -7.93 28.82 -12.71
N ALA A 77 -8.81 29.56 -13.39
CA ALA A 77 -10.02 29.03 -13.98
C ALA A 77 -9.68 28.06 -15.13
N ALA A 78 -8.74 28.42 -16.01
CA ALA A 78 -8.24 27.54 -17.06
C ALA A 78 -7.62 26.26 -16.47
N PHE A 79 -6.82 26.38 -15.40
CA PHE A 79 -6.22 25.24 -14.70
C PHE A 79 -7.29 24.30 -14.11
N SER A 80 -8.33 24.87 -13.49
CA SER A 80 -9.44 24.08 -12.96
C SER A 80 -10.12 23.27 -14.06
N LEU A 81 -10.36 23.88 -15.23
CA LEU A 81 -10.88 23.18 -16.39
C LEU A 81 -9.95 22.06 -16.88
N ILE A 82 -8.64 22.30 -16.97
CA ILE A 82 -7.65 21.26 -17.32
C ILE A 82 -7.80 20.03 -16.42
N TYR A 83 -7.86 20.25 -15.11
CA TYR A 83 -7.92 19.16 -14.13
C TYR A 83 -9.13 18.23 -14.34
N HIS A 84 -10.28 18.81 -14.68
CA HIS A 84 -11.53 18.06 -14.88
C HIS A 84 -11.69 17.51 -16.31
N LEU A 85 -11.19 18.22 -17.32
CA LEU A 85 -11.35 17.83 -18.72
C LEU A 85 -10.31 16.81 -19.19
N ALA A 86 -9.09 16.79 -18.63
CA ALA A 86 -7.97 16.03 -19.21
C ALA A 86 -8.22 14.53 -19.45
N ALA A 87 -9.14 13.90 -18.70
CA ALA A 87 -9.52 12.51 -18.93
C ALA A 87 -10.64 12.34 -19.97
N ALA A 88 -11.62 13.23 -19.99
CA ALA A 88 -12.83 13.11 -20.83
C ALA A 88 -12.69 13.82 -22.19
N ASP A 89 -11.99 14.95 -22.22
CA ASP A 89 -11.70 15.75 -23.40
C ASP A 89 -10.26 16.32 -23.33
N PRO A 90 -9.26 15.50 -23.72
CA PRO A 90 -7.86 15.92 -23.79
C PRO A 90 -7.62 17.13 -24.71
N ILE A 91 -8.43 17.29 -25.76
CA ILE A 91 -8.29 18.38 -26.72
C ILE A 91 -8.74 19.69 -26.08
N ALA A 92 -9.87 19.71 -25.37
CA ALA A 92 -10.31 20.88 -24.63
C ALA A 92 -9.34 21.24 -23.50
N ALA A 93 -8.79 20.24 -22.79
CA ALA A 93 -7.77 20.47 -21.79
C ALA A 93 -6.49 21.09 -22.38
N ALA A 94 -6.01 20.60 -23.52
CA ALA A 94 -4.86 21.17 -24.23
C ALA A 94 -5.11 22.63 -24.66
N ARG A 95 -6.33 22.97 -25.11
CA ARG A 95 -6.69 24.36 -25.41
C ARG A 95 -6.61 25.26 -24.18
N ARG A 96 -7.08 24.80 -23.02
CA ARG A 96 -7.00 25.57 -21.77
C ARG A 96 -5.56 25.75 -21.29
N TYR A 97 -4.70 24.77 -21.55
CA TYR A 97 -3.27 24.93 -21.33
C TYR A 97 -2.65 26.00 -22.24
N SER A 98 -2.99 26.00 -23.53
CA SER A 98 -2.53 27.06 -24.46
C SER A 98 -2.95 28.47 -24.03
N ASP A 99 -4.12 28.62 -23.40
CA ASP A 99 -4.52 29.92 -22.84
C ASP A 99 -3.61 30.36 -21.68
N ILE A 100 -3.27 29.46 -20.77
CA ILE A 100 -2.36 29.75 -19.64
C ILE A 100 -0.97 30.11 -20.18
N GLN A 101 -0.46 29.35 -21.14
CA GLN A 101 0.81 29.64 -21.81
C GLN A 101 0.78 31.03 -22.47
N THR A 102 -0.26 31.35 -23.22
CA THR A 102 -0.43 32.65 -23.87
C THR A 102 -0.48 33.79 -22.85
N LEU A 103 -1.15 33.60 -21.70
CA LEU A 103 -1.15 34.57 -20.61
C LEU A 103 0.26 34.77 -20.04
N ALA A 104 0.99 33.69 -19.75
CA ALA A 104 2.35 33.77 -19.21
C ALA A 104 3.32 34.46 -20.18
N ASP A 105 3.24 34.13 -21.48
CA ASP A 105 4.10 34.70 -22.52
C ASP A 105 3.85 36.19 -22.74
N ASN A 106 2.58 36.62 -22.69
CA ASN A 106 2.21 38.03 -22.85
C ASN A 106 2.51 38.86 -21.58
N HIS A 107 2.71 38.21 -20.44
CA HIS A 107 2.93 38.85 -19.14
C HIS A 107 4.19 38.30 -18.44
N PRO A 108 5.38 38.42 -19.05
CA PRO A 108 6.60 37.77 -18.58
C PRO A 108 7.15 38.34 -17.26
N LYS A 109 6.53 39.38 -16.70
CA LYS A 109 6.89 39.92 -15.38
C LYS A 109 6.04 39.36 -14.23
N GLU A 110 5.07 38.50 -14.54
CA GLU A 110 4.12 37.94 -13.57
C GLU A 110 4.48 36.48 -13.24
N PRO A 111 5.26 36.21 -12.18
CA PRO A 111 5.71 34.85 -11.85
C PRO A 111 4.54 33.90 -11.55
N ALA A 112 3.45 34.40 -10.96
CA ALA A 112 2.25 33.60 -10.68
C ALA A 112 1.68 32.91 -11.94
N LEU A 113 1.79 33.53 -13.11
CA LEU A 113 1.33 32.93 -14.37
C LEU A 113 2.26 31.81 -14.84
N ARG A 114 3.58 31.95 -14.66
CA ARG A 114 4.54 30.88 -14.95
C ARG A 114 4.43 29.71 -13.98
N GLU A 115 4.19 30.00 -12.71
CA GLU A 115 3.91 28.97 -11.71
C GLU A 115 2.66 28.18 -12.10
N LEU A 116 1.57 28.86 -12.49
CA LEU A 116 0.36 28.20 -12.96
C LEU A 116 0.58 27.43 -14.26
N GLN A 117 1.36 27.96 -15.21
CA GLN A 117 1.77 27.24 -16.42
C GLN A 117 2.49 25.95 -16.04
N ALA A 118 3.50 26.01 -15.17
CA ALA A 118 4.28 24.87 -14.73
C ALA A 118 3.41 23.79 -14.06
N VAL A 119 2.53 24.19 -13.15
CA VAL A 119 1.59 23.29 -12.47
C VAL A 119 0.59 22.66 -13.45
N ALA A 120 0.08 23.44 -14.41
CA ALA A 120 -0.81 22.95 -15.45
C ALA A 120 -0.12 21.93 -16.37
N THR A 121 1.12 22.20 -16.79
CA THR A 121 1.93 21.29 -17.61
C THR A 121 2.10 19.94 -16.91
N THR A 122 2.56 19.93 -15.65
CA THR A 122 2.76 18.70 -14.87
C THR A 122 1.45 17.92 -14.67
N THR A 123 0.35 18.63 -14.45
CA THR A 123 -0.97 18.01 -14.30
C THR A 123 -1.41 17.31 -15.57
N LEU A 124 -1.26 17.96 -16.74
CA LEU A 124 -1.58 17.33 -18.02
C LEU A 124 -0.68 16.13 -18.31
N ILE A 125 0.62 16.23 -18.06
CA ILE A 125 1.56 15.11 -18.21
C ILE A 125 1.08 13.90 -17.40
N GLY A 126 0.74 14.09 -16.12
CA GLY A 126 0.29 13.00 -15.26
C GLY A 126 -1.03 12.33 -15.70
N ARG A 127 -1.86 13.05 -16.45
CA ARG A 127 -3.13 12.55 -17.02
C ARG A 127 -2.92 11.87 -18.37
N LEU A 128 -2.06 12.42 -19.22
CA LEU A 128 -1.84 11.95 -20.58
C LEU A 128 -0.80 10.83 -20.69
N ALA A 129 0.14 10.71 -19.75
CA ALA A 129 1.28 9.81 -19.87
C ALA A 129 0.92 8.36 -20.25
N ALA A 130 -0.22 7.85 -19.79
CA ALA A 130 -0.68 6.50 -20.13
C ALA A 130 -1.45 6.42 -21.47
N SER A 131 -2.23 7.44 -21.82
CA SER A 131 -3.10 7.42 -23.01
C SER A 131 -2.48 8.05 -24.25
N ASP A 132 -1.61 9.03 -24.06
CA ASP A 132 -0.87 9.74 -25.11
C ASP A 132 0.53 10.13 -24.58
N PRO A 133 1.47 9.14 -24.53
CA PRO A 133 2.83 9.38 -24.06
C PRO A 133 3.61 10.38 -24.93
N VAL A 134 3.24 10.51 -26.21
CA VAL A 134 3.89 11.46 -27.13
C VAL A 134 3.50 12.89 -26.77
N ALA A 135 2.23 13.17 -26.51
CA ALA A 135 1.80 14.49 -26.03
C ALA A 135 2.41 14.81 -24.66
N ALA A 136 2.46 13.83 -23.75
CA ALA A 136 3.09 14.01 -22.44
C ALA A 136 4.59 14.34 -22.55
N ALA A 137 5.32 13.69 -23.45
CA ALA A 137 6.73 13.99 -23.71
C ALA A 137 6.94 15.39 -24.32
N ARG A 138 6.03 15.86 -25.18
CA ARG A 138 6.08 17.24 -25.69
C ARG A 138 5.88 18.27 -24.59
N LEU A 139 4.87 18.08 -23.74
CA LEU A 139 4.62 18.93 -22.58
C LEU A 139 5.80 18.92 -21.61
N TYR A 140 6.52 17.80 -21.50
CA TYR A 140 7.76 17.77 -20.72
C TYR A 140 8.83 18.73 -21.28
N GLY A 141 8.96 18.79 -22.62
CA GLY A 141 9.82 19.78 -23.28
C GLY A 141 9.42 21.23 -22.99
N ASP A 142 8.12 21.51 -22.85
CA ASP A 142 7.62 22.84 -22.48
C ASP A 142 8.07 23.22 -21.06
N ILE A 143 7.89 22.34 -20.06
CA ILE A 143 8.30 22.64 -18.67
C ILE A 143 9.83 22.71 -18.53
N GLN A 144 10.57 21.90 -19.30
CA GLN A 144 12.03 22.00 -19.36
C GLN A 144 12.47 23.36 -19.90
N THR A 145 11.83 23.85 -20.97
CA THR A 145 12.11 25.16 -21.56
C THR A 145 11.75 26.29 -20.58
N LEU A 146 10.59 26.19 -19.92
CA LEU A 146 10.16 27.16 -18.91
C LEU A 146 11.16 27.24 -17.74
N ALA A 147 11.60 26.09 -17.22
CA ALA A 147 12.60 26.03 -16.15
C ALA A 147 13.96 26.59 -16.58
N ALA A 148 14.41 26.29 -17.80
CA ALA A 148 15.67 26.80 -18.35
C ALA A 148 15.66 28.32 -18.57
N ASN A 149 14.53 28.89 -19.00
CA ASN A 149 14.37 30.33 -19.18
C ASN A 149 14.25 31.09 -17.85
N HIS A 150 13.91 30.39 -16.77
CA HIS A 150 13.71 30.95 -15.43
C HIS A 150 14.57 30.23 -14.36
N PRO A 151 15.90 30.22 -14.49
CA PRO A 151 16.80 29.38 -13.67
C PRO A 151 16.91 29.83 -12.20
N ASN A 152 16.30 30.96 -11.83
CA ASN A 152 16.21 31.43 -10.45
C ASN A 152 14.86 31.09 -9.79
N GLU A 153 13.87 30.61 -10.55
CA GLU A 153 12.54 30.29 -10.04
C GLU A 153 12.46 28.80 -9.70
N GLU A 154 12.16 28.49 -8.43
CA GLU A 154 12.15 27.11 -7.94
C GLU A 154 10.95 26.31 -8.47
N VAL A 155 9.77 26.94 -8.58
CA VAL A 155 8.53 26.26 -8.95
C VAL A 155 8.61 25.58 -10.32
N PRO A 156 9.05 26.22 -11.43
CA PRO A 156 9.21 25.52 -12.71
C PRO A 156 10.13 24.30 -12.64
N ARG A 157 11.25 24.37 -11.88
CA ARG A 157 12.17 23.25 -11.72
C ARG A 157 11.58 22.11 -10.90
N GLN A 158 10.93 22.42 -9.79
CA GLN A 158 10.20 21.42 -9.00
C GLN A 158 9.12 20.73 -9.83
N GLN A 159 8.38 21.49 -10.64
CA GLN A 159 7.36 20.95 -11.53
C GLN A 159 7.98 20.10 -12.66
N GLN A 160 9.15 20.47 -13.19
CA GLN A 160 9.90 19.63 -14.13
C GLN A 160 10.26 18.27 -13.50
N ALA A 161 10.79 18.26 -12.27
CA ALA A 161 11.11 17.02 -11.56
C ALA A 161 9.85 16.16 -11.30
N LYS A 162 8.72 16.79 -10.91
CA LYS A 162 7.43 16.11 -10.73
C LYS A 162 6.90 15.52 -12.03
N ALA A 163 7.05 16.24 -13.14
CA ALA A 163 6.63 15.78 -14.46
C ALA A 163 7.44 14.54 -14.90
N ALA A 164 8.77 14.57 -14.75
CA ALA A 164 9.61 13.41 -15.00
C ALA A 164 9.23 12.23 -14.09
N PHE A 165 8.99 12.46 -12.79
CA PHE A 165 8.56 11.43 -11.86
C PHE A 165 7.23 10.79 -12.28
N ASN A 166 6.26 11.59 -12.71
CA ASN A 166 4.98 11.10 -13.22
C ASN A 166 5.17 10.22 -14.46
N LEU A 167 6.07 10.61 -15.37
CA LEU A 167 6.40 9.81 -16.56
C LEU A 167 7.05 8.47 -16.18
N VAL A 168 8.02 8.47 -15.25
CA VAL A 168 8.61 7.23 -14.70
C VAL A 168 7.52 6.30 -14.18
N GLY A 169 6.67 6.78 -13.29
CA GLY A 169 5.65 5.94 -12.64
C GLY A 169 4.57 5.40 -13.59
N ARG A 170 4.29 6.12 -14.68
CA ARG A 170 3.28 5.71 -15.67
C ARG A 170 3.82 4.79 -16.76
N LEU A 171 5.10 4.95 -17.12
CA LEU A 171 5.71 4.25 -18.25
C LEU A 171 6.60 3.08 -17.85
N ALA A 172 7.05 2.96 -16.60
CA ALA A 172 7.99 1.92 -16.17
C ALA A 172 7.58 0.48 -16.58
N ALA A 173 6.27 0.19 -16.64
CA ALA A 173 5.78 -1.12 -17.05
C ALA A 173 5.68 -1.32 -18.58
N SER A 174 5.43 -0.24 -19.35
CA SER A 174 5.16 -0.32 -20.80
C SER A 174 6.34 0.11 -21.67
N ASP A 175 7.18 1.02 -21.17
CA ASP A 175 8.38 1.53 -21.83
C ASP A 175 9.48 1.80 -20.77
N PRO A 176 10.18 0.73 -20.33
CA PRO A 176 11.24 0.81 -19.32
C PRO A 176 12.38 1.75 -19.71
N ASP A 177 12.74 1.78 -20.99
CA ASP A 177 13.83 2.62 -21.50
C ASP A 177 13.48 4.10 -21.41
N ALA A 178 12.25 4.48 -21.78
CA ALA A 178 11.78 5.85 -21.59
C ALA A 178 11.73 6.23 -20.10
N ALA A 179 11.24 5.33 -19.25
CA ALA A 179 11.21 5.57 -17.80
C ALA A 179 12.63 5.77 -17.22
N ALA A 180 13.61 4.98 -17.66
CA ALA A 180 15.01 5.13 -17.24
C ALA A 180 15.61 6.48 -17.68
N ARG A 181 15.26 6.98 -18.87
CA ARG A 181 15.67 8.32 -19.34
C ARG A 181 15.10 9.42 -18.45
N TRP A 182 13.80 9.36 -18.12
CA TRP A 182 13.18 10.34 -17.23
C TRP A 182 13.73 10.28 -15.81
N TYR A 183 14.14 9.11 -15.33
CA TYR A 183 14.89 9.02 -14.09
C TYR A 183 16.22 9.77 -14.16
N GLY A 184 16.99 9.61 -15.24
CA GLY A 184 18.24 10.35 -15.47
C GLY A 184 18.07 11.88 -15.45
N ASP A 185 16.93 12.38 -15.97
CA ASP A 185 16.58 13.80 -15.88
C ASP A 185 16.37 14.24 -14.43
N ILE A 186 15.65 13.46 -13.61
CA ILE A 186 15.46 13.75 -12.19
C ILE A 186 16.81 13.74 -11.45
N GLN A 187 17.69 12.78 -11.74
CA GLN A 187 19.04 12.73 -11.17
C GLN A 187 19.82 14.01 -11.50
N THR A 188 19.75 14.46 -12.76
CA THR A 188 20.43 15.68 -13.21
C THR A 188 19.89 16.92 -12.51
N LEU A 189 18.57 17.03 -12.35
CA LEU A 189 17.94 18.13 -11.62
C LEU A 189 18.37 18.14 -10.14
N ALA A 190 18.33 16.99 -9.46
CA ALA A 190 18.73 16.88 -8.07
C ALA A 190 20.22 17.21 -7.86
N ALA A 191 21.09 16.81 -8.79
CA ALA A 191 22.52 17.11 -8.75
C ALA A 191 22.82 18.60 -8.98
N ASN A 192 22.12 19.24 -9.92
CA ASN A 192 22.30 20.66 -10.23
C ASN A 192 21.72 21.58 -9.15
N HIS A 193 20.74 21.10 -8.38
CA HIS A 193 20.06 21.86 -7.33
C HIS A 193 20.14 21.16 -5.96
N PRO A 194 21.34 20.98 -5.39
CA PRO A 194 21.57 20.14 -4.20
C PRO A 194 20.96 20.68 -2.90
N LYS A 195 20.33 21.86 -2.92
CA LYS A 195 19.58 22.41 -1.78
C LYS A 195 18.09 22.07 -1.84
N GLU A 196 17.57 21.67 -3.00
CA GLU A 196 16.16 21.37 -3.21
C GLU A 196 15.87 19.92 -2.76
N GLU A 197 15.31 19.75 -1.55
CA GLU A 197 15.00 18.42 -0.97
C GLU A 197 14.01 17.64 -1.83
N GLU A 198 12.98 18.31 -2.35
CA GLU A 198 11.94 17.69 -3.17
C GLU A 198 12.50 16.97 -4.41
N ALA A 199 13.54 17.51 -5.07
CA ALA A 199 14.16 16.86 -6.23
C ALA A 199 14.85 15.53 -5.84
N ARG A 200 15.50 15.47 -4.67
CA ARG A 200 16.12 14.24 -4.15
C ARG A 200 15.07 13.22 -3.72
N GLU A 201 13.99 13.68 -3.10
CA GLU A 201 12.87 12.81 -2.73
C GLU A 201 12.26 12.16 -3.98
N LEU A 202 12.00 12.96 -5.03
CA LEU A 202 11.49 12.47 -6.30
C LEU A 202 12.47 11.50 -6.98
N GLN A 203 13.78 11.76 -6.90
CA GLN A 203 14.80 10.82 -7.39
C GLN A 203 14.69 9.46 -6.69
N ALA A 204 14.66 9.45 -5.36
CA ALA A 204 14.59 8.21 -4.59
C ALA A 204 13.26 7.45 -4.80
N MET A 205 12.15 8.19 -4.90
CA MET A 205 10.83 7.61 -5.20
C MET A 205 10.76 7.05 -6.63
N ALA A 206 11.34 7.74 -7.62
CA ALA A 206 11.41 7.27 -9.00
C ALA A 206 12.22 5.97 -9.10
N ALA A 207 13.42 5.92 -8.50
CA ALA A 207 14.23 4.72 -8.41
C ALA A 207 13.47 3.56 -7.73
N THR A 208 12.74 3.85 -6.65
CA THR A 208 11.93 2.83 -5.94
C THR A 208 10.81 2.27 -6.84
N ASN A 209 10.17 3.12 -7.65
CA ASN A 209 9.16 2.69 -8.61
C ASN A 209 9.76 1.82 -9.72
N LEU A 210 10.90 2.24 -10.30
CA LEU A 210 11.62 1.45 -11.30
C LEU A 210 11.98 0.06 -10.76
N ILE A 211 12.55 -0.03 -9.57
CA ILE A 211 12.83 -1.29 -8.88
C ILE A 211 11.55 -2.15 -8.75
N GLY A 212 10.43 -1.55 -8.33
CA GLY A 212 9.17 -2.28 -8.13
C GLY A 212 8.61 -2.93 -9.40
N HIS A 213 8.86 -2.31 -10.56
CA HIS A 213 8.42 -2.79 -11.88
C HIS A 213 9.46 -3.68 -12.58
N LEU A 214 10.75 -3.37 -12.42
CA LEU A 214 11.81 -3.87 -13.27
C LEU A 214 12.81 -4.79 -12.56
N ALA A 215 12.74 -4.97 -11.24
CA ALA A 215 13.69 -5.84 -10.55
C ALA A 215 13.74 -7.28 -11.07
N ALA A 216 12.60 -7.86 -11.46
CA ALA A 216 12.57 -9.20 -12.03
C ALA A 216 13.11 -9.26 -13.48
N PRO A 217 12.67 -8.40 -14.43
CA PRO A 217 13.19 -8.44 -15.79
C PRO A 217 14.62 -7.87 -15.95
N ASP A 218 15.07 -6.99 -15.05
CA ASP A 218 16.40 -6.37 -15.08
C ASP A 218 16.95 -6.19 -13.64
N PRO A 219 17.47 -7.27 -13.03
CA PRO A 219 17.97 -7.23 -11.65
C PRO A 219 19.21 -6.34 -11.49
N ASP A 220 20.05 -6.21 -12.52
CA ASP A 220 21.27 -5.41 -12.47
C ASP A 220 20.94 -3.90 -12.44
N ALA A 221 20.01 -3.44 -13.29
CA ALA A 221 19.54 -2.07 -13.23
C ALA A 221 18.85 -1.76 -11.89
N ALA A 222 18.07 -2.69 -11.36
CA ALA A 222 17.41 -2.53 -10.06
C ALA A 222 18.41 -2.45 -8.89
N ALA A 223 19.48 -3.22 -8.92
CA ALA A 223 20.57 -3.12 -7.95
C ALA A 223 21.28 -1.75 -8.06
N SER A 224 21.49 -1.25 -9.28
CA SER A 224 22.07 0.08 -9.53
C SER A 224 21.22 1.21 -8.94
N TRP A 225 19.91 1.22 -9.24
CA TRP A 225 18.97 2.20 -8.66
C TRP A 225 18.90 2.14 -7.14
N TYR A 226 19.06 0.95 -6.54
CA TYR A 226 19.16 0.84 -5.09
C TYR A 226 20.45 1.47 -4.55
N GLY A 227 21.58 1.27 -5.23
CA GLY A 227 22.84 1.95 -4.92
C GLY A 227 22.74 3.48 -4.98
N ASP A 228 21.99 4.01 -5.95
CA ASP A 228 21.69 5.44 -6.03
C ASP A 228 20.93 5.94 -4.79
N ILE A 229 19.87 5.22 -4.37
CA ILE A 229 19.10 5.56 -3.17
C ILE A 229 19.97 5.49 -1.92
N GLN A 230 20.83 4.47 -1.78
CA GLN A 230 21.76 4.35 -0.67
C GLN A 230 22.72 5.54 -0.60
N THR A 231 23.26 5.95 -1.75
CA THR A 231 24.17 7.10 -1.85
C THR A 231 23.47 8.40 -1.46
N LEU A 232 22.25 8.64 -1.95
CA LEU A 232 21.44 9.79 -1.57
C LEU A 232 21.17 9.82 -0.06
N ALA A 233 20.68 8.72 0.51
CA ALA A 233 20.35 8.63 1.94
C ALA A 233 21.59 8.79 2.84
N ALA A 234 22.75 8.30 2.40
CA ALA A 234 24.02 8.46 3.10
C ALA A 234 24.50 9.92 3.10
N ASN A 235 24.38 10.61 1.96
CA ASN A 235 24.77 12.01 1.81
C ASN A 235 23.79 12.97 2.53
N HIS A 236 22.54 12.55 2.70
CA HIS A 236 21.47 13.34 3.30
C HIS A 236 20.81 12.63 4.49
N PRO A 237 21.56 12.30 5.56
CA PRO A 237 21.11 11.38 6.61
C PRO A 237 20.01 11.95 7.51
N LYS A 238 19.64 13.23 7.36
CA LYS A 238 18.53 13.86 8.10
C LYS A 238 17.20 13.71 7.36
N GLU A 239 17.22 13.55 6.05
CA GLU A 239 16.03 13.48 5.20
C GLU A 239 15.33 12.12 5.37
N LYS A 240 14.17 12.14 6.02
CA LYS A 240 13.44 10.93 6.42
C LYS A 240 12.91 10.16 5.20
N THR A 241 12.40 10.87 4.20
CA THR A 241 11.85 10.30 2.97
C THR A 241 12.86 9.45 2.20
N LEU A 242 14.15 9.83 2.22
CA LEU A 242 15.22 9.04 1.58
C LEU A 242 15.46 7.71 2.28
N ARG A 243 15.41 7.68 3.62
CA ARG A 243 15.52 6.44 4.39
C ARG A 243 14.33 5.51 4.17
N GLU A 244 13.12 6.09 4.12
CA GLU A 244 11.91 5.32 3.81
C GLU A 244 11.98 4.73 2.40
N SER A 245 12.42 5.51 1.41
CA SER A 245 12.66 5.02 0.04
C SER A 245 13.72 3.91 0.02
N GLN A 246 14.82 4.05 0.76
CA GLN A 246 15.85 3.00 0.87
C GLN A 246 15.26 1.69 1.41
N ALA A 247 14.51 1.75 2.51
CA ALA A 247 13.88 0.56 3.10
C ALA A 247 12.85 -0.08 2.16
N LYS A 248 12.04 0.75 1.48
CA LYS A 248 11.02 0.29 0.53
C LYS A 248 11.64 -0.32 -0.73
N ALA A 249 12.72 0.26 -1.26
CA ALA A 249 13.44 -0.27 -2.40
C ALA A 249 14.07 -1.63 -2.09
N ALA A 250 14.76 -1.77 -0.95
CA ALA A 250 15.28 -3.06 -0.49
C ALA A 250 14.16 -4.10 -0.30
N PHE A 251 13.02 -3.70 0.27
CA PHE A 251 11.85 -4.58 0.41
C PHE A 251 11.31 -5.04 -0.96
N ASN A 252 11.21 -4.14 -1.94
CA ASN A 252 10.79 -4.48 -3.30
C ASN A 252 11.76 -5.46 -3.96
N LEU A 253 13.07 -5.26 -3.82
CA LEU A 253 14.10 -6.18 -4.34
C LEU A 253 13.95 -7.58 -3.73
N ILE A 254 13.84 -7.68 -2.40
CA ILE A 254 13.58 -8.95 -1.70
C ILE A 254 12.31 -9.62 -2.24
N GLY A 255 11.21 -8.86 -2.35
CA GLY A 255 9.94 -9.39 -2.83
C GLY A 255 9.97 -9.90 -4.27
N ARG A 256 10.87 -9.40 -5.12
CA ARG A 256 10.99 -9.79 -6.53
C ARG A 256 12.05 -10.87 -6.77
N LEU A 257 13.14 -10.82 -6.02
CA LEU A 257 14.38 -11.56 -6.34
C LEU A 257 14.78 -12.60 -5.29
N ALA A 258 14.12 -12.69 -4.13
CA ALA A 258 14.55 -13.63 -3.09
C ALA A 258 14.67 -15.08 -3.56
N THR A 259 13.81 -15.54 -4.46
CA THR A 259 13.86 -16.92 -4.98
C THR A 259 15.00 -17.13 -5.98
N SER A 260 15.34 -16.12 -6.79
CA SER A 260 16.40 -16.22 -7.81
C SER A 260 17.79 -15.87 -7.27
N ASP A 261 17.86 -15.00 -6.26
CA ASP A 261 19.09 -14.56 -5.61
C ASP A 261 18.86 -14.41 -4.08
N PRO A 262 18.86 -15.53 -3.34
CA PRO A 262 18.62 -15.52 -1.90
C PRO A 262 19.72 -14.80 -1.11
N ASP A 263 20.97 -14.83 -1.60
CA ASP A 263 22.10 -14.16 -0.95
C ASP A 263 21.97 -12.64 -1.03
N ALA A 264 21.61 -12.09 -2.19
CA ALA A 264 21.33 -10.66 -2.32
C ALA A 264 20.13 -10.25 -1.47
N ALA A 265 19.07 -11.07 -1.42
CA ALA A 265 17.91 -10.80 -0.60
C ALA A 265 18.22 -10.77 0.90
N ALA A 266 19.09 -11.66 1.38
CA ALA A 266 19.59 -11.63 2.75
C ALA A 266 20.41 -10.35 3.04
N ARG A 267 21.22 -9.87 2.07
CA ARG A 267 21.96 -8.61 2.20
C ARG A 267 21.04 -7.40 2.28
N TRP A 268 20.05 -7.28 1.38
CA TRP A 268 19.06 -6.20 1.42
C TRP A 268 18.24 -6.20 2.71
N TYR A 269 17.92 -7.39 3.26
CA TYR A 269 17.31 -7.47 4.58
C TYR A 269 18.22 -6.94 5.68
N GLY A 270 19.52 -7.28 5.63
CA GLY A 270 20.54 -6.72 6.50
C GLY A 270 20.60 -5.20 6.46
N ASP A 271 20.46 -4.59 5.27
CA ASP A 271 20.41 -3.15 5.10
C ASP A 271 19.18 -2.54 5.79
N ILE A 272 17.98 -3.08 5.55
CA ILE A 272 16.74 -2.61 6.20
C ILE A 272 16.87 -2.71 7.72
N LYS A 273 17.35 -3.85 8.23
CA LYS A 273 17.56 -4.09 9.66
C LYS A 273 18.54 -3.08 10.28
N THR A 274 19.65 -2.82 9.59
CA THR A 274 20.66 -1.84 10.03
C THR A 274 20.07 -0.42 10.06
N LEU A 275 19.31 -0.07 9.03
CA LEU A 275 18.67 1.23 8.93
C LEU A 275 17.62 1.44 10.03
N ALA A 276 16.74 0.45 10.26
CA ALA A 276 15.74 0.49 11.33
C ALA A 276 16.37 0.54 12.73
N ALA A 277 17.48 -0.17 12.94
CA ALA A 277 18.24 -0.11 14.19
C ALA A 277 18.89 1.26 14.42
N LYS A 278 19.37 1.92 13.37
CA LYS A 278 19.95 3.27 13.42
C LYS A 278 18.89 4.34 13.72
N TYR A 279 17.65 4.16 13.26
CA TYR A 279 16.55 5.10 13.46
C TYR A 279 15.33 4.45 14.15
N PRO A 280 15.47 4.04 15.43
CA PRO A 280 14.49 3.19 16.12
C PRO A 280 13.16 3.89 16.45
N LYS A 281 13.04 5.21 16.24
CA LYS A 281 11.78 5.95 16.41
C LYS A 281 10.91 5.93 15.14
N GLU A 282 11.45 5.51 14.00
CA GLU A 282 10.78 5.59 12.70
C GLU A 282 10.01 4.28 12.40
N ALA A 283 8.69 4.29 12.65
CA ALA A 283 7.81 3.15 12.36
C ALA A 283 7.83 2.75 10.87
N ALA A 284 8.01 3.72 9.98
CA ALA A 284 8.08 3.49 8.53
C ALA A 284 9.29 2.65 8.08
N LEU A 285 10.31 2.45 8.94
CA LEU A 285 11.42 1.52 8.67
C LEU A 285 11.16 0.13 9.25
N ARG A 286 10.35 0.03 10.31
CA ARG A 286 10.00 -1.24 10.95
C ARG A 286 9.00 -2.06 10.14
N ASP A 287 8.04 -1.40 9.48
CA ASP A 287 7.08 -2.11 8.63
C ASP A 287 7.79 -2.86 7.48
N PRO A 288 8.63 -2.21 6.64
CA PRO A 288 9.45 -2.91 5.64
C PRO A 288 10.33 -4.00 6.23
N GLN A 289 10.96 -3.78 7.40
CA GLN A 289 11.78 -4.80 8.05
C GLN A 289 10.97 -6.08 8.35
N SER A 290 9.82 -5.92 9.01
CA SER A 290 8.98 -7.06 9.39
C SER A 290 8.42 -7.80 8.17
N ARG A 291 8.02 -7.05 7.13
CA ARG A 291 7.47 -7.61 5.88
C ARG A 291 8.54 -8.29 5.05
N ALA A 292 9.75 -7.73 4.99
CA ALA A 292 10.89 -8.35 4.33
C ALA A 292 11.25 -9.68 4.98
N ALA A 293 11.35 -9.73 6.31
CA ALA A 293 11.57 -10.99 7.04
C ALA A 293 10.49 -12.03 6.75
N ALA A 294 9.21 -11.63 6.76
CA ALA A 294 8.10 -12.54 6.44
C ALA A 294 8.15 -13.05 4.99
N ASN A 295 8.48 -12.17 4.02
CA ASN A 295 8.65 -12.57 2.63
C ASN A 295 9.81 -13.56 2.45
N LEU A 296 10.91 -13.38 3.17
CA LEU A 296 12.05 -14.28 3.14
C LEU A 296 11.69 -15.64 3.73
N ILE A 297 11.00 -15.67 4.88
CA ILE A 297 10.46 -16.91 5.45
C ILE A 297 9.58 -17.63 4.41
N GLY A 298 8.55 -16.98 3.88
CA GLY A 298 7.62 -17.63 2.97
C GLY A 298 8.22 -18.08 1.63
N ARG A 299 9.38 -17.55 1.22
CA ARG A 299 10.04 -17.92 -0.05
C ARG A 299 11.19 -18.89 0.11
N LEU A 300 11.89 -18.84 1.23
CA LEU A 300 13.19 -19.50 1.41
C LEU A 300 13.22 -20.47 2.56
N ALA A 301 12.16 -20.57 3.39
CA ALA A 301 12.22 -21.46 4.53
C ALA A 301 12.46 -22.92 4.13
N SER A 302 11.89 -23.40 3.02
CA SER A 302 12.08 -24.81 2.60
C SER A 302 13.51 -25.12 2.16
N SER A 303 14.25 -24.11 1.69
CA SER A 303 15.65 -24.24 1.27
C SER A 303 16.64 -23.93 2.39
N ASP A 304 16.26 -23.06 3.34
CA ASP A 304 17.10 -22.64 4.47
C ASP A 304 16.24 -22.41 5.74
N PRO A 305 15.90 -23.49 6.46
CA PRO A 305 15.08 -23.41 7.68
C PRO A 305 15.76 -22.62 8.81
N ASP A 306 17.10 -22.67 8.88
CA ASP A 306 17.88 -21.94 9.89
C ASP A 306 17.80 -20.43 9.68
N ALA A 307 17.90 -19.96 8.42
CA ALA A 307 17.69 -18.56 8.09
C ALA A 307 16.26 -18.12 8.39
N ALA A 308 15.27 -18.95 8.07
CA ALA A 308 13.87 -18.67 8.38
C ALA A 308 13.61 -18.52 9.89
N ALA A 309 14.20 -19.40 10.71
CA ALA A 309 14.14 -19.29 12.17
C ALA A 309 14.78 -17.98 12.67
N ARG A 310 15.89 -17.53 12.06
CA ARG A 310 16.55 -16.24 12.39
C ARG A 310 15.66 -15.05 12.03
N TRP A 311 15.05 -15.03 10.84
CA TRP A 311 14.13 -13.97 10.43
C TRP A 311 12.87 -13.92 11.31
N TYR A 312 12.36 -15.08 11.73
CA TYR A 312 11.29 -15.14 12.71
C TYR A 312 11.72 -14.55 14.06
N GLY A 313 12.92 -14.90 14.53
CA GLY A 313 13.51 -14.32 15.74
C GLY A 313 13.61 -12.79 15.69
N ASP A 314 13.91 -12.23 14.52
CA ASP A 314 13.92 -10.79 14.31
C ASP A 314 12.52 -10.17 14.38
N ILE A 315 11.50 -10.77 13.74
CA ILE A 315 10.10 -10.31 13.83
C ILE A 315 9.62 -10.34 15.28
N LYS A 316 9.87 -11.44 16.00
CA LYS A 316 9.54 -11.61 17.42
C LYS A 316 10.21 -10.55 18.29
N THR A 317 11.49 -10.28 18.06
CA THR A 317 12.23 -9.23 18.77
C THR A 317 11.64 -7.85 18.50
N LEU A 318 11.26 -7.57 17.25
CA LEU A 318 10.67 -6.29 16.86
C LEU A 318 9.30 -6.09 17.51
N ALA A 319 8.42 -7.09 17.45
CA ALA A 319 7.10 -7.07 18.09
C ALA A 319 7.19 -6.92 19.62
N ALA A 320 8.17 -7.56 20.26
CA ALA A 320 8.41 -7.42 21.70
C ALA A 320 8.88 -6.01 22.08
N LYS A 321 9.73 -5.37 21.28
CA LYS A 321 10.21 -4.00 21.50
C LYS A 321 9.13 -2.94 21.22
N HIS A 322 8.18 -3.24 20.34
CA HIS A 322 7.12 -2.33 19.92
C HIS A 322 5.72 -2.92 20.17
N PRO A 323 5.37 -3.23 21.43
CA PRO A 323 4.18 -4.03 21.75
C PRO A 323 2.86 -3.32 21.43
N LYS A 324 2.86 -1.99 21.19
CA LYS A 324 1.67 -1.24 20.79
C LYS A 324 1.36 -1.35 19.29
N GLU A 325 2.33 -1.74 18.46
CA GLU A 325 2.17 -1.84 17.01
C GLU A 325 1.49 -3.17 16.65
N VAL A 326 0.17 -3.12 16.38
CA VAL A 326 -0.66 -4.30 16.07
C VAL A 326 -0.10 -5.09 14.90
N ALA A 327 0.27 -4.40 13.82
CA ALA A 327 0.81 -5.02 12.60
C ALA A 327 2.05 -5.89 12.84
N LEU A 328 2.93 -5.52 13.80
CA LEU A 328 4.10 -6.34 14.14
C LEU A 328 3.72 -7.62 14.88
N ARG A 329 2.70 -7.55 15.75
CA ARG A 329 2.17 -8.73 16.44
C ARG A 329 1.43 -9.65 15.47
N GLU A 330 0.71 -9.09 14.51
CA GLU A 330 0.06 -9.85 13.41
C GLU A 330 1.11 -10.60 12.63
N ARG A 331 2.16 -9.90 12.19
CA ARG A 331 3.25 -10.51 11.44
C ARG A 331 4.01 -11.57 12.21
N GLN A 332 4.22 -11.40 13.52
CA GLN A 332 4.83 -12.42 14.36
C GLN A 332 3.99 -13.71 14.37
N ALA A 333 2.68 -13.59 14.61
CA ALA A 333 1.80 -14.76 14.67
C ALA A 333 1.65 -15.43 13.29
N GLU A 334 1.52 -14.65 12.22
CA GLU A 334 1.44 -15.16 10.84
C GLU A 334 2.72 -15.89 10.44
N ALA A 335 3.89 -15.33 10.75
CA ALA A 335 5.17 -15.99 10.48
C ALA A 335 5.33 -17.30 11.26
N ALA A 336 4.95 -17.31 12.55
CA ALA A 336 4.93 -18.55 13.35
C ALA A 336 3.96 -19.59 12.78
N PHE A 337 2.77 -19.16 12.36
CA PHE A 337 1.76 -20.04 11.78
C PHE A 337 2.24 -20.70 10.48
N ASN A 338 2.82 -19.91 9.57
CA ASN A 338 3.36 -20.42 8.30
C ASN A 338 4.53 -21.38 8.55
N LEU A 339 5.43 -21.05 9.48
CA LEU A 339 6.54 -21.94 9.85
C LEU A 339 6.04 -23.27 10.44
N ILE A 340 4.98 -23.27 11.26
CA ILE A 340 4.35 -24.52 11.72
C ILE A 340 3.81 -25.31 10.52
N ALA A 341 3.08 -24.67 9.63
CA ALA A 341 2.47 -25.33 8.48
C ALA A 341 3.50 -25.98 7.54
N ASP A 342 4.66 -25.34 7.38
CA ASP A 342 5.71 -25.75 6.44
C ASP A 342 6.72 -26.73 7.07
N PHE A 343 7.02 -26.63 8.36
CA PHE A 343 8.12 -27.38 9.01
C PHE A 343 7.69 -28.34 10.11
N ALA A 344 6.42 -28.42 10.51
CA ALA A 344 6.02 -29.31 11.61
C ALA A 344 6.53 -30.75 11.42
N ALA A 345 6.45 -31.32 10.22
CA ALA A 345 6.95 -32.66 9.95
C ALA A 345 8.49 -32.78 9.94
N ALA A 346 9.21 -31.71 9.59
CA ALA A 346 10.67 -31.72 9.46
C ALA A 346 11.38 -31.41 10.79
N ASP A 347 10.81 -30.52 11.60
CA ASP A 347 11.29 -30.15 12.94
C ASP A 347 10.09 -29.93 13.90
N PRO A 348 9.55 -31.02 14.48
CA PRO A 348 8.43 -30.96 15.41
C PRO A 348 8.73 -30.07 16.63
N ASP A 349 9.96 -30.10 17.14
CA ASP A 349 10.36 -29.32 18.31
C ASP A 349 10.32 -27.81 18.02
N ALA A 350 10.74 -27.38 16.83
CA ALA A 350 10.61 -25.98 16.41
C ALA A 350 9.15 -25.58 16.24
N ALA A 351 8.31 -26.44 15.66
CA ALA A 351 6.89 -26.18 15.50
C ALA A 351 6.16 -26.03 16.85
N VAL A 352 6.49 -26.86 17.84
CA VAL A 352 5.99 -26.72 19.21
C VAL A 352 6.43 -25.40 19.85
N ARG A 353 7.67 -24.96 19.61
CA ARG A 353 8.16 -23.66 20.10
C ARG A 353 7.40 -22.49 19.46
N TRP A 354 7.17 -22.51 18.15
CA TRP A 354 6.38 -21.48 17.46
C TRP A 354 4.92 -21.46 17.90
N TYR A 355 4.32 -22.62 18.15
CA TYR A 355 2.99 -22.70 18.76
C TYR A 355 2.95 -22.08 20.15
N GLY A 356 3.98 -22.36 20.98
CA GLY A 356 4.15 -21.73 22.29
C GLY A 356 4.19 -20.21 22.22
N ASP A 357 4.81 -19.65 21.16
CA ASP A 357 4.82 -18.21 20.93
C ASP A 357 3.43 -17.66 20.55
N ILE A 358 2.70 -18.33 19.66
CA ILE A 358 1.31 -17.96 19.31
C ILE A 358 0.41 -18.00 20.53
N LYS A 359 0.49 -19.08 21.33
CA LYS A 359 -0.26 -19.22 22.59
C LYS A 359 0.08 -18.12 23.59
N THR A 360 1.36 -17.76 23.71
CA THR A 360 1.81 -16.65 24.56
C THR A 360 1.25 -15.31 24.09
N LEU A 361 1.22 -15.06 22.79
CA LEU A 361 0.61 -13.86 22.21
C LEU A 361 -0.89 -13.79 22.49
N ALA A 362 -1.63 -14.87 22.27
CA ALA A 362 -3.07 -14.95 22.53
C ALA A 362 -3.40 -14.72 24.01
N ALA A 363 -2.62 -15.31 24.92
CA ALA A 363 -2.76 -15.09 26.36
C ALA A 363 -2.46 -13.63 26.76
N LYS A 364 -1.49 -12.99 26.12
CA LYS A 364 -1.11 -11.59 26.37
C LYS A 364 -2.15 -10.59 25.84
N TYR A 365 -2.84 -10.92 24.75
CA TYR A 365 -3.87 -10.09 24.12
C TYR A 365 -5.22 -10.81 24.06
N PRO A 366 -5.82 -11.16 25.22
CA PRO A 366 -6.99 -12.03 25.29
C PRO A 366 -8.28 -11.38 24.78
N LYS A 367 -8.26 -10.10 24.43
CA LYS A 367 -9.39 -9.39 23.82
C LYS A 367 -9.38 -9.47 22.29
N GLU A 368 -8.25 -9.84 21.68
CA GLU A 368 -8.12 -9.95 20.23
C GLU A 368 -8.61 -11.34 19.76
N GLU A 369 -9.80 -11.39 19.16
CA GLU A 369 -10.41 -12.62 18.61
C GLU A 369 -9.50 -13.33 17.61
N ALA A 370 -8.94 -12.57 16.67
CA ALA A 370 -7.99 -13.08 15.69
C ALA A 370 -6.80 -13.84 16.31
N ARG A 371 -6.39 -13.54 17.56
CA ARG A 371 -5.31 -14.26 18.25
C ARG A 371 -5.73 -15.62 18.76
N ARG A 372 -6.95 -15.71 19.27
CA ARG A 372 -7.53 -16.99 19.73
C ARG A 372 -7.74 -17.91 18.54
N GLU A 373 -8.30 -17.37 17.47
CA GLU A 373 -8.47 -18.08 16.20
C GLU A 373 -7.12 -18.57 15.66
N GLN A 374 -6.09 -17.70 15.61
CA GLN A 374 -4.74 -18.10 15.19
C GLN A 374 -4.14 -19.20 16.07
N GLN A 375 -4.33 -19.14 17.40
CA GLN A 375 -3.90 -20.22 18.30
C GLN A 375 -4.62 -21.54 17.99
N ALA A 376 -5.93 -21.50 17.77
CA ALA A 376 -6.70 -22.70 17.46
C ALA A 376 -6.33 -23.29 16.09
N LYS A 377 -6.15 -22.46 15.06
CA LYS A 377 -5.67 -22.90 13.74
C LYS A 377 -4.26 -23.50 13.81
N ALA A 378 -3.35 -22.91 14.59
CA ALA A 378 -2.01 -23.45 14.77
C ALA A 378 -2.02 -24.81 15.50
N ALA A 379 -2.87 -24.96 16.52
CA ALA A 379 -3.08 -26.25 17.19
C ALA A 379 -3.64 -27.31 16.22
N LEU A 380 -4.63 -26.94 15.40
CA LEU A 380 -5.19 -27.84 14.38
C LEU A 380 -4.13 -28.27 13.35
N ASN A 381 -3.28 -27.33 12.90
CA ASN A 381 -2.18 -27.66 12.00
C ASN A 381 -1.18 -28.63 12.62
N LEU A 382 -0.88 -28.52 13.92
CA LEU A 382 0.00 -29.47 14.60
C LEU A 382 -0.64 -30.87 14.63
N ILE A 383 -1.92 -30.95 15.03
CA ILE A 383 -2.68 -32.21 15.05
C ILE A 383 -2.63 -32.90 13.68
N GLY A 384 -2.94 -32.18 12.60
CA GLY A 384 -2.97 -32.77 11.26
C GLY A 384 -1.61 -33.02 10.59
N ARG A 385 -0.50 -32.53 11.15
CA ARG A 385 0.84 -32.66 10.55
C ARG A 385 1.78 -33.59 11.30
N LEU A 386 1.54 -33.77 12.61
CA LEU A 386 2.33 -34.64 13.47
C LEU A 386 1.65 -35.99 13.71
N GLU A 387 0.56 -36.27 12.98
CA GLU A 387 -0.24 -37.50 13.04
C GLU A 387 0.65 -38.74 13.28
N ALA A 388 0.39 -39.42 14.39
CA ALA A 388 1.01 -40.68 14.83
C ALA A 388 2.47 -40.62 15.34
N SER A 389 3.09 -39.45 15.51
CA SER A 389 4.42 -39.36 16.13
C SER A 389 4.39 -39.19 17.66
N ASP A 390 3.34 -38.56 18.22
CA ASP A 390 3.13 -38.39 19.67
C ASP A 390 1.63 -38.16 20.04
N PRO A 391 0.88 -39.22 20.38
CA PRO A 391 -0.55 -39.13 20.75
C PRO A 391 -0.84 -38.24 21.97
N ASP A 392 0.12 -38.10 22.91
CA ASP A 392 -0.05 -37.25 24.09
C ASP A 392 0.03 -35.76 23.72
N ALA A 393 0.81 -35.43 22.70
CA ALA A 393 0.91 -34.07 22.17
C ALA A 393 -0.37 -33.65 21.43
N ASP A 394 -0.97 -34.55 20.66
CA ASP A 394 -2.24 -34.32 19.96
C ASP A 394 -3.39 -34.04 20.93
N ALA A 395 -3.50 -34.85 21.99
CA ALA A 395 -4.49 -34.66 23.05
C ALA A 395 -4.32 -33.29 23.73
N ARG A 396 -3.09 -32.82 23.90
CA ARG A 396 -2.79 -31.50 24.46
C ARG A 396 -3.26 -30.36 23.56
N TRP A 397 -2.98 -30.41 22.25
CA TRP A 397 -3.41 -29.36 21.32
C TRP A 397 -4.93 -29.33 21.14
N TYR A 398 -5.58 -30.50 21.10
CA TYR A 398 -7.03 -30.58 21.12
C TYR A 398 -7.60 -29.98 22.41
N GLY A 399 -6.99 -30.29 23.56
CA GLY A 399 -7.35 -29.70 24.86
C GLY A 399 -7.25 -28.17 24.86
N ASP A 400 -6.25 -27.60 24.19
CA ASP A 400 -6.11 -26.15 24.03
C ASP A 400 -7.25 -25.55 23.18
N ILE A 401 -7.62 -26.18 22.07
CA ILE A 401 -8.76 -25.73 21.23
C ILE A 401 -10.07 -25.83 22.01
N LYS A 402 -10.32 -26.97 22.67
CA LYS A 402 -11.50 -27.21 23.53
C LYS A 402 -11.61 -26.16 24.64
N THR A 403 -10.48 -25.80 25.26
CA THR A 403 -10.44 -24.75 26.29
C THR A 403 -10.80 -23.38 25.73
N LEU A 404 -10.33 -23.05 24.52
CA LEU A 404 -10.68 -21.79 23.85
C LEU A 404 -12.18 -21.73 23.52
N ALA A 405 -12.71 -22.77 22.86
CA ALA A 405 -14.13 -22.84 22.48
C ALA A 405 -15.06 -22.76 23.70
N ALA A 406 -14.75 -23.48 24.78
CA ALA A 406 -15.52 -23.43 26.03
C ALA A 406 -15.49 -22.04 26.70
N LYS A 407 -14.35 -21.34 26.61
CA LYS A 407 -14.20 -20.00 27.19
C LYS A 407 -14.87 -18.92 26.35
N TYR A 408 -14.97 -19.11 25.03
CA TYR A 408 -15.52 -18.16 24.08
C TYR A 408 -16.58 -18.80 23.16
N PRO A 409 -17.70 -19.27 23.72
CA PRO A 409 -18.69 -20.09 22.99
C PRO A 409 -19.49 -19.31 21.92
N LYS A 410 -19.28 -18.00 21.81
CA LYS A 410 -19.92 -17.16 20.77
C LYS A 410 -19.04 -17.01 19.52
N GLU A 411 -17.80 -17.44 19.58
CA GLU A 411 -16.86 -17.40 18.45
C GLU A 411 -17.05 -18.69 17.65
N GLU A 412 -17.95 -18.67 16.67
CA GLU A 412 -18.34 -19.85 15.87
C GLU A 412 -17.11 -20.56 15.28
N THR A 413 -16.11 -19.81 14.81
CA THR A 413 -14.86 -20.35 14.26
C THR A 413 -14.10 -21.23 15.26
N LEU A 414 -14.20 -21.00 16.57
CA LEU A 414 -13.57 -21.89 17.56
C LEU A 414 -14.30 -23.24 17.66
N SER A 415 -15.62 -23.24 17.57
CA SER A 415 -16.43 -24.48 17.51
C SER A 415 -16.19 -25.25 16.21
N GLU A 416 -16.05 -24.54 15.09
CA GLU A 416 -15.64 -25.14 13.80
C GLU A 416 -14.27 -25.81 13.91
N LEU A 417 -13.26 -25.10 14.42
CA LEU A 417 -11.90 -25.63 14.58
C LEU A 417 -11.85 -26.78 15.60
N GLN A 418 -12.65 -26.74 16.66
CA GLN A 418 -12.77 -27.86 17.61
C GLN A 418 -13.34 -29.11 16.93
N THR A 419 -14.36 -28.93 16.08
CA THR A 419 -14.96 -30.03 15.31
C THR A 419 -13.94 -30.63 14.35
N MET A 420 -13.25 -29.80 13.57
CA MET A 420 -12.20 -30.26 12.65
C MET A 420 -11.09 -31.03 13.37
N ALA A 421 -10.64 -30.53 14.52
CA ALA A 421 -9.61 -31.19 15.31
C ALA A 421 -10.09 -32.56 15.85
N ALA A 422 -11.34 -32.64 16.33
CA ALA A 422 -11.91 -33.90 16.80
C ALA A 422 -12.05 -34.92 15.65
N THR A 423 -12.44 -34.48 14.46
CA THR A 423 -12.53 -35.33 13.27
C THR A 423 -11.15 -35.85 12.83
N ASN A 424 -10.12 -35.00 12.79
CA ASN A 424 -8.76 -35.44 12.46
C ASN A 424 -8.27 -36.50 13.46
N LEU A 425 -8.48 -36.26 14.77
CA LEU A 425 -8.11 -37.22 15.81
C LEU A 425 -8.91 -38.51 15.75
N LEU A 426 -10.21 -38.45 15.41
CA LEU A 426 -11.03 -39.64 15.20
C LEU A 426 -10.41 -40.55 14.13
N VAL A 427 -10.00 -39.97 13.00
CA VAL A 427 -9.35 -40.70 11.90
C VAL A 427 -8.03 -41.30 12.37
N ALA A 428 -7.16 -40.50 12.99
CA ALA A 428 -5.86 -40.97 13.49
C ALA A 428 -5.98 -42.08 14.56
N TYR A 429 -6.95 -41.96 15.48
CA TYR A 429 -7.22 -43.00 16.48
C TYR A 429 -7.82 -44.27 15.86
N ALA A 430 -8.65 -44.14 14.83
CA ALA A 430 -9.16 -45.30 14.10
C ALA A 430 -8.03 -46.04 13.35
N GLU A 431 -7.10 -45.30 12.71
CA GLU A 431 -5.94 -45.87 12.01
C GLU A 431 -4.95 -46.55 12.96
N SER A 432 -4.77 -46.02 14.17
CA SER A 432 -3.93 -46.60 15.22
C SER A 432 -4.63 -47.66 16.09
N ALA A 433 -5.90 -47.96 15.80
CA ALA A 433 -6.75 -48.87 16.56
C ALA A 433 -6.94 -48.50 18.05
N ASP A 434 -6.82 -47.21 18.40
CA ASP A 434 -7.16 -46.70 19.73
C ASP A 434 -8.68 -46.54 19.89
N LYS A 435 -9.33 -47.64 20.30
CA LYS A 435 -10.79 -47.68 20.54
C LYS A 435 -11.26 -46.65 21.59
N ALA A 436 -10.43 -46.30 22.57
CA ALA A 436 -10.81 -45.34 23.60
C ALA A 436 -10.79 -43.91 23.04
N GLY A 437 -9.75 -43.58 22.28
CA GLY A 437 -9.64 -42.31 21.54
C GLY A 437 -10.79 -42.12 20.55
N VAL A 438 -11.15 -43.16 19.78
CA VAL A 438 -12.29 -43.14 18.85
C VAL A 438 -13.60 -42.80 19.57
N LYS A 439 -13.96 -43.57 20.60
CA LYS A 439 -15.19 -43.32 21.38
C LYS A 439 -15.23 -41.92 21.99
N GLN A 440 -14.08 -41.42 22.45
CA GLN A 440 -13.99 -40.08 23.03
C GLN A 440 -14.23 -38.99 21.96
N MET A 441 -13.65 -39.11 20.77
CA MET A 441 -13.83 -38.13 19.70
C MET A 441 -15.25 -38.16 19.12
N GLU A 442 -15.87 -39.34 18.97
CA GLU A 442 -17.27 -39.46 18.54
C GLU A 442 -18.22 -38.74 19.52
N ALA A 443 -18.02 -38.94 20.82
CA ALA A 443 -18.81 -38.28 21.85
C ALA A 443 -18.62 -36.76 21.84
N ASP A 444 -17.37 -36.29 21.67
CA ASP A 444 -17.08 -34.86 21.58
C ASP A 444 -17.68 -34.23 20.32
N ILE A 445 -17.65 -34.88 19.15
CA ILE A 445 -18.26 -34.38 17.90
C ILE A 445 -19.79 -34.23 18.07
N ARG A 446 -20.48 -35.25 18.61
CA ARG A 446 -21.92 -35.18 18.86
C ARG A 446 -22.27 -34.04 19.82
N ARG A 447 -21.53 -33.92 20.91
CA ARG A 447 -21.72 -32.84 21.90
C ARG A 447 -21.52 -31.45 21.28
N ILE A 448 -20.48 -31.25 20.47
CA ILE A 448 -20.22 -29.96 19.81
C ILE A 448 -21.38 -29.60 18.86
N ALA A 449 -21.90 -30.57 18.11
CA ALA A 449 -23.04 -30.37 17.22
C ALA A 449 -24.32 -30.00 18.00
N GLU A 450 -24.59 -30.64 19.12
CA GLU A 450 -25.73 -30.31 19.99
C GLU A 450 -25.62 -28.91 20.59
N GLU A 451 -24.41 -28.51 21.02
CA GLU A 451 -24.13 -27.17 21.56
C GLU A 451 -24.19 -26.07 20.48
N ASN A 452 -23.99 -26.42 19.21
CA ASN A 452 -23.87 -25.48 18.09
C ASN A 452 -24.79 -25.85 16.90
N PRO A 453 -26.14 -25.82 17.07
CA PRO A 453 -27.08 -26.26 16.04
C PRO A 453 -27.07 -25.41 14.76
N GLY A 454 -26.55 -24.18 14.83
CA GLY A 454 -26.47 -23.24 13.70
C GLY A 454 -25.20 -23.36 12.84
N ILE A 455 -24.21 -24.16 13.25
CA ILE A 455 -22.91 -24.23 12.57
C ILE A 455 -22.88 -25.47 11.65
N PRO A 456 -22.85 -25.30 10.30
CA PRO A 456 -23.00 -26.42 9.36
C PRO A 456 -21.95 -27.53 9.51
N ILE A 457 -20.67 -27.18 9.70
CA ILE A 457 -19.60 -28.18 9.81
C ILE A 457 -19.75 -29.07 11.05
N CYS A 458 -20.30 -28.54 12.15
CA CYS A 458 -20.59 -29.31 13.35
C CYS A 458 -21.68 -30.35 13.08
N GLN A 459 -22.75 -29.97 12.37
CA GLN A 459 -23.85 -30.88 12.01
C GLN A 459 -23.40 -31.93 11.00
N GLU A 460 -22.61 -31.53 10.01
CA GLU A 460 -22.10 -32.44 8.98
C GLU A 460 -21.21 -33.53 9.61
N ALA A 461 -20.26 -33.14 10.47
CA ALA A 461 -19.39 -34.09 11.16
C ALA A 461 -20.17 -35.10 12.01
N ALA A 462 -21.18 -34.63 12.77
CA ALA A 462 -22.03 -35.53 13.56
C ALA A 462 -22.90 -36.44 12.68
N GLY A 463 -23.39 -35.94 11.54
CA GLY A 463 -24.15 -36.72 10.57
C GLY A 463 -23.32 -37.83 9.93
N GLN A 464 -22.03 -37.57 9.64
CA GLN A 464 -21.12 -38.57 9.07
C GLN A 464 -20.86 -39.74 10.03
N LEU A 465 -20.86 -39.50 11.36
CA LEU A 465 -20.75 -40.58 12.36
C LEU A 465 -21.92 -41.57 12.31
N ALA A 466 -23.12 -41.12 11.95
CA ALA A 466 -24.30 -41.98 11.90
C ALA A 466 -24.31 -42.96 10.70
N VAL A 467 -23.37 -42.81 9.77
CA VAL A 467 -23.24 -43.62 8.55
C VAL A 467 -22.12 -44.67 8.67
N ILE A 468 -21.23 -44.54 9.66
CA ILE A 468 -20.18 -45.52 9.95
C ILE A 468 -20.84 -46.64 10.78
N PRO A 469 -20.79 -47.92 10.35
CA PRO A 469 -21.29 -49.01 11.17
C PRO A 469 -20.56 -48.97 12.51
N GLU A 470 -21.32 -49.05 13.62
CA GLU A 470 -20.75 -49.14 14.96
C GLU A 470 -19.61 -50.15 14.91
N TRP A 471 -18.44 -49.76 15.42
CA TRP A 471 -17.33 -50.69 15.65
C TRP A 471 -17.78 -51.60 16.79
N GLU A 472 -18.71 -52.50 16.48
CA GLU A 472 -19.41 -53.36 17.42
C GLU A 472 -18.40 -54.25 18.14
N GLU A 473 -18.69 -54.42 19.42
CA GLU A 473 -17.91 -55.11 20.42
C GLU A 473 -17.64 -56.56 20.02
N GLU A 474 -16.41 -56.88 19.61
CA GLU A 474 -15.85 -58.20 19.94
C GLU A 474 -15.21 -58.10 21.33
N THR A 475 -15.92 -58.70 22.28
CA THR A 475 -15.63 -58.89 23.72
C THR A 475 -14.30 -59.52 24.03
#